data_AF-A0A225E514-F1
#
_entry.id   AF-A0A225E514-F1
#
_cell.length_a   1.000
_cell.length_b   1.000
_cell.length_c   1.000
_cell.angle_alpha   90.00
_cell.angle_beta   90.00
_cell.angle_gamma   90.00
#
_symmetry.space_group_name_H-M   'P 1'
#
loop_
_entity.id
_entity.type
_entity.pdbx_description
1 polymer ?
#
loop_
_entity_poly.entity_id
_entity_poly.type
_entity_poly.pdbx_seq_one_letter_code
_entity_poly.pdbx_strand_id
1 'polypeptide(L)'
;MLLLYTETNQDEMLALLEGCGLTPPEAWRASQFLPIAFAHVVFRRTGVRFQPGYDLLDPDTGEKGSFLLADEPLYVAAVTSAERRLATGCTAQQLFPVFGRSAEYGVIQKIAGPGGQLDGVVLTEPLLMSFGDNEADQP
;
A
#
# COMPACT_ATOMS: atom_id res chain seq x y z
N MET A 1 13.71 12.55 -5.42
CA MET A 1 13.82 12.77 -3.96
C MET A 1 13.56 11.43 -3.28
N LEU A 2 14.57 10.86 -2.62
CA LEU A 2 14.46 9.60 -1.87
C LEU A 2 13.91 9.93 -0.49
N LEU A 3 12.75 9.39 -0.14
CA LEU A 3 12.26 9.45 1.22
C LEU A 3 12.85 8.24 1.97
N LEU A 4 13.89 8.49 2.75
CA LEU A 4 14.46 7.53 3.70
C LEU A 4 13.53 7.45 4.91
N TYR A 5 12.51 6.59 4.79
CA TYR A 5 11.45 6.39 5.78
C TYR A 5 11.88 5.39 6.86
N THR A 6 12.44 5.87 7.95
CA THR A 6 12.51 5.09 9.18
C THR A 6 11.83 5.91 10.26
N GLU A 7 10.63 5.50 10.65
CA GLU A 7 9.81 6.03 11.77
C GLU A 7 8.80 7.15 11.50
N THR A 8 8.43 7.39 10.25
CA THR A 8 7.41 8.41 9.95
C THR A 8 6.02 7.94 10.36
N ASN A 9 5.30 8.66 11.23
CA ASN A 9 3.90 8.32 11.54
C ASN A 9 2.99 8.63 10.33
N GLN A 10 1.72 8.24 10.39
CA GLN A 10 0.81 8.41 9.24
C GLN A 10 0.69 9.88 8.82
N ASP A 11 0.59 10.80 9.80
CA ASP A 11 0.43 12.23 9.56
C ASP A 11 1.65 12.85 8.88
N GLU A 12 2.85 12.48 9.30
CA GLU A 12 4.08 12.94 8.67
C GLU A 12 4.22 12.38 7.23
N MET A 13 3.73 11.17 6.97
CA MET A 13 3.71 10.62 5.61
C MET A 13 2.73 11.38 4.71
N LEU A 14 1.55 11.74 5.23
CA LEU A 14 0.58 12.58 4.52
C LEU A 14 1.16 13.96 4.23
N ALA A 15 1.77 14.61 5.22
CA ALA A 15 2.41 15.92 5.05
C ALA A 15 3.53 15.89 4.00
N LEU A 16 4.30 14.81 3.91
CA LEU A 16 5.33 14.65 2.88
C LEU A 16 4.74 14.46 1.47
N LEU A 17 3.64 13.71 1.36
CA LEU A 17 2.93 13.48 0.11
C LEU A 17 2.26 14.77 -0.40
N GLU A 18 1.67 15.54 0.51
CA GLU A 18 1.14 16.88 0.22
C GLU A 18 2.25 17.86 -0.17
N GLY A 19 3.39 17.82 0.54
CA GLY A 19 4.59 18.58 0.16
C GLY A 19 5.17 18.21 -1.21
N CYS A 20 4.78 17.06 -1.77
CA CYS A 20 5.09 16.65 -3.15
C CYS A 20 4.03 17.11 -4.18
N GLY A 21 3.01 17.85 -3.75
CA GLY A 21 1.97 18.42 -4.61
C GLY A 21 0.71 17.56 -4.75
N LEU A 22 0.53 16.52 -3.93
CA LEU A 22 -0.73 15.77 -3.87
C LEU A 22 -1.76 16.54 -3.02
N THR A 23 -3.02 16.47 -3.42
CA THR A 23 -4.13 16.94 -2.58
C THR A 23 -4.31 16.00 -1.37
N PRO A 24 -4.93 16.43 -0.24
CA PRO A 24 -5.13 15.56 0.91
C PRO A 24 -5.84 14.23 0.57
N PRO A 25 -6.89 14.18 -0.28
CA PRO A 25 -7.49 12.91 -0.70
C PRO A 25 -6.56 12.02 -1.55
N GLU A 26 -5.67 12.62 -2.33
CA GLU A 26 -4.65 11.87 -3.10
C GLU A 26 -3.53 11.38 -2.19
N ALA A 27 -3.07 12.18 -1.23
CA ALA A 27 -2.08 11.80 -0.23
C ALA A 27 -2.59 10.64 0.62
N TRP A 28 -3.85 10.70 1.07
CA TRP A 28 -4.52 9.61 1.77
C TRP A 28 -4.55 8.32 0.95
N ARG A 29 -5.03 8.38 -0.30
CA ARG A 29 -5.04 7.21 -1.17
C ARG A 29 -3.63 6.68 -1.43
N ALA A 30 -2.67 7.56 -1.69
CA ALA A 30 -1.27 7.19 -1.91
C ALA A 30 -0.68 6.48 -0.66
N SER A 31 -0.99 6.97 0.54
CA SER A 31 -0.55 6.36 1.80
C SER A 31 -0.98 4.90 1.95
N GLN A 32 -2.12 4.54 1.37
CA GLN A 32 -2.68 3.19 1.39
C GLN A 32 -2.17 2.33 0.22
N PHE A 33 -2.18 2.86 -1.00
CA PHE A 33 -1.85 2.09 -2.20
C PHE A 33 -0.34 1.88 -2.40
N LEU A 34 0.52 2.81 -1.98
CA LEU A 34 1.98 2.67 -2.17
C LEU A 34 2.53 1.43 -1.45
N PRO A 35 2.25 1.22 -0.15
CA PRO A 35 2.71 0.01 0.55
C PRO A 35 2.22 -1.28 -0.11
N ILE A 36 0.95 -1.34 -0.51
CA ILE A 36 0.31 -2.51 -1.14
C ILE A 36 1.00 -2.83 -2.47
N ALA A 37 1.12 -1.84 -3.36
CA ALA A 37 1.75 -1.99 -4.66
C ALA A 37 3.19 -2.49 -4.56
N PHE A 38 3.98 -1.92 -3.62
CA PHE A 38 5.35 -2.35 -3.40
C PHE A 38 5.42 -3.77 -2.82
N ALA A 39 4.53 -4.13 -1.90
CA ALA A 39 4.44 -5.49 -1.37
C ALA A 39 4.13 -6.50 -2.49
N HIS A 40 3.12 -6.22 -3.30
CA HIS A 40 2.74 -7.07 -4.43
C HIS A 40 3.92 -7.31 -5.37
N VAL A 41 4.65 -6.27 -5.74
CA VAL A 41 5.80 -6.38 -6.64
C VAL A 41 6.97 -7.14 -6.01
N VAL A 42 7.26 -6.92 -4.73
CA VAL A 42 8.36 -7.59 -4.03
C VAL A 42 8.08 -9.08 -3.84
N PHE A 43 6.85 -9.46 -3.50
CA PHE A 43 6.48 -10.82 -3.14
C PHE A 43 5.87 -11.64 -4.28
N ARG A 44 5.58 -11.06 -5.46
CA ARG A 44 5.00 -11.82 -6.59
C ARG A 44 5.81 -13.07 -7.00
N ARG A 45 7.11 -13.10 -6.73
CA ARG A 45 8.01 -14.21 -7.08
C ARG A 45 8.14 -15.26 -5.98
N THR A 46 7.52 -15.07 -4.81
CA THR A 46 7.63 -15.98 -3.67
C THR A 46 6.48 -17.00 -3.60
N GLY A 47 5.59 -17.03 -4.60
CA GLY A 47 4.44 -17.94 -4.65
C GLY A 47 3.17 -17.38 -3.98
N VAL A 48 3.24 -16.20 -3.37
CA VAL A 48 2.08 -15.48 -2.82
C VAL A 48 1.23 -14.97 -3.97
N ARG A 49 -0.08 -15.24 -3.92
CA ARG A 49 -1.09 -14.70 -4.82
C ARG A 49 -1.89 -13.62 -4.10
N PHE A 50 -2.02 -12.48 -4.75
CA PHE A 50 -2.81 -11.34 -4.30
C PHE A 50 -4.09 -11.27 -5.12
N GLN A 51 -5.21 -10.90 -4.49
CA GLN A 51 -6.45 -10.66 -5.23
C GLN A 51 -6.31 -9.44 -6.13
N PRO A 52 -6.99 -9.41 -7.29
CA PRO A 52 -6.93 -8.29 -8.22
C PRO A 52 -7.74 -7.08 -7.75
N GLY A 53 -8.59 -7.26 -6.73
CA GLY A 53 -9.46 -6.23 -6.20
C GLY A 53 -9.08 -5.76 -4.81
N TYR A 54 -9.74 -4.69 -4.38
CA TYR A 54 -9.72 -4.17 -3.03
C TYR A 54 -11.13 -3.79 -2.62
N ASP A 55 -11.36 -3.73 -1.32
CA ASP A 55 -12.58 -3.22 -0.74
C ASP A 55 -12.34 -1.83 -0.16
N LEU A 56 -13.25 -0.90 -0.41
CA LEU A 56 -13.26 0.43 0.17
C LEU A 56 -14.39 0.52 1.18
N LEU A 57 -14.05 0.82 2.44
CA LEU A 57 -14.98 1.09 3.51
C LEU A 57 -15.10 2.60 3.70
N ASP A 58 -16.34 3.08 3.66
CA ASP A 58 -16.68 4.41 4.15
C ASP A 58 -16.76 4.37 5.68
N PRO A 59 -15.90 5.11 6.41
CA PRO A 59 -15.93 5.12 7.87
C PRO A 59 -17.20 5.74 8.46
N ASP A 60 -17.84 6.66 7.73
CA ASP A 60 -18.96 7.46 8.22
C ASP A 60 -20.29 6.72 8.02
N THR A 61 -20.45 6.05 6.88
CA THR A 61 -21.68 5.31 6.54
C THR A 61 -21.58 3.81 6.82
N GLY A 62 -20.35 3.28 6.91
CA GLY A 62 -20.10 1.83 6.95
C GLY A 62 -20.34 1.13 5.62
N GLU A 63 -20.63 1.87 4.54
CA GLU A 63 -20.82 1.31 3.21
C GLU A 63 -19.52 0.74 2.66
N LYS A 64 -19.65 -0.39 1.95
CA LYS A 64 -18.52 -1.12 1.39
C LYS A 64 -18.68 -1.26 -0.12
N GLY A 65 -17.68 -0.81 -0.88
CA GLY A 65 -17.59 -1.02 -2.32
C GLY A 65 -16.39 -1.89 -2.67
N SER A 66 -16.52 -2.73 -3.71
CA SER A 66 -15.42 -3.55 -4.23
C SER A 66 -14.97 -3.02 -5.58
N PHE A 67 -13.65 -2.90 -5.76
CA PHE A 67 -13.03 -2.25 -6.91
C PHE A 67 -11.82 -3.06 -7.40
N LEU A 68 -11.37 -2.82 -8.64
CA LEU A 68 -10.16 -3.44 -9.18
C LEU A 68 -8.94 -2.55 -8.92
N LEU A 69 -7.85 -3.16 -8.45
CA LEU A 69 -6.57 -2.46 -8.28
C LEU A 69 -6.02 -1.96 -9.63
N ALA A 70 -6.31 -2.66 -10.72
CA ALA A 70 -5.89 -2.28 -12.07
C ALA A 70 -6.54 -0.97 -12.55
N ASP A 71 -7.68 -0.59 -11.97
CA ASP A 71 -8.41 0.63 -12.31
C ASP A 71 -7.99 1.84 -11.46
N GLU A 72 -7.16 1.63 -10.43
CA GLU A 72 -6.66 2.70 -9.54
C GLU A 72 -5.33 3.28 -10.06
N PRO A 73 -5.31 4.54 -10.55
CA PRO A 73 -4.10 5.12 -11.14
C PRO A 73 -2.91 5.19 -10.19
N LEU A 74 -3.15 5.48 -8.90
CA LEU A 74 -2.06 5.56 -7.91
C LEU A 74 -1.40 4.21 -7.68
N TYR A 75 -2.19 3.14 -7.63
CA TYR A 75 -1.70 1.78 -7.52
C TYR A 75 -0.87 1.40 -8.76
N VAL A 76 -1.39 1.64 -9.96
CA VAL A 76 -0.68 1.33 -11.23
C VAL A 76 0.65 2.07 -11.32
N ALA A 77 0.67 3.36 -10.96
CA ALA A 77 1.90 4.16 -10.93
C ALA A 77 2.89 3.63 -9.89
N ALA A 78 2.42 3.22 -8.71
CA ALA A 78 3.26 2.66 -7.66
C ALA A 78 3.85 1.30 -8.06
N VAL A 79 3.07 0.42 -8.70
CA VAL A 79 3.56 -0.86 -9.25
C VAL A 79 4.68 -0.60 -10.25
N THR A 80 4.44 0.29 -11.23
CA THR A 80 5.43 0.65 -12.25
C THR A 80 6.73 1.19 -11.61
N SER A 81 6.61 2.02 -10.57
CA SER A 81 7.74 2.56 -9.83
C SER A 81 8.53 1.47 -9.09
N ALA A 82 7.83 0.56 -8.40
CA ALA A 82 8.45 -0.55 -7.68
C ALA A 82 9.19 -1.50 -8.64
N GLU A 83 8.56 -1.84 -9.77
CA GLU A 83 9.18 -2.69 -10.79
C GLU A 83 10.44 -2.07 -11.38
N ARG A 84 10.39 -0.77 -11.71
CA ARG A 84 11.55 -0.04 -12.22
C ARG A 84 12.70 -0.07 -11.21
N ARG A 85 12.42 0.13 -9.92
CA ARG A 85 13.45 0.12 -8.86
C ARG A 85 14.12 -1.25 -8.75
N LEU A 86 13.33 -2.33 -8.75
CA LEU A 86 13.88 -3.69 -8.77
C LEU A 86 14.70 -3.95 -10.04
N ALA A 87 14.24 -3.48 -11.21
CA ALA A 87 14.97 -3.62 -12.46
C ALA A 87 16.31 -2.85 -12.47
N THR A 88 16.40 -1.73 -11.74
CA THR A 88 17.65 -0.99 -11.55
C THR A 88 18.54 -1.54 -10.43
N GLY A 89 18.19 -2.69 -9.84
CA GLY A 89 19.01 -3.38 -8.84
C GLY A 89 18.70 -3.04 -7.38
N CYS A 90 17.62 -2.30 -7.09
CA CYS A 90 17.18 -2.15 -5.70
C CYS A 90 16.80 -3.51 -5.12
N THR A 91 17.24 -3.80 -3.90
CA THR A 91 16.85 -5.00 -3.18
C THR A 91 15.53 -4.81 -2.45
N ALA A 92 14.86 -5.92 -2.10
CA ALA A 92 13.67 -5.88 -1.25
C ALA A 92 13.96 -5.15 0.08
N GLN A 93 15.15 -5.32 0.66
CA GLN A 93 15.54 -4.63 1.89
C GLN A 93 15.59 -3.11 1.73
N GLN A 94 15.99 -2.61 0.54
CA GLN A 94 15.98 -1.17 0.25
C GLN A 94 14.57 -0.63 0.01
N LEU A 95 13.63 -1.48 -0.40
CA LEU A 95 12.21 -1.11 -0.58
C LEU A 95 11.37 -1.30 0.67
N PHE A 96 11.91 -1.99 1.69
CA PHE A 96 11.25 -2.27 2.96
C PHE A 96 10.63 -1.04 3.65
N PRO A 97 11.26 0.14 3.65
CA PRO A 97 10.64 1.36 4.20
C PRO A 97 9.25 1.70 3.64
N VAL A 98 8.95 1.24 2.41
CA VAL A 98 7.65 1.48 1.75
C VAL A 98 6.68 0.35 2.06
N PHE A 99 7.01 -0.89 1.71
CA PHE A 99 6.07 -2.00 1.84
C PHE A 99 5.98 -2.58 3.26
N GLY A 100 6.95 -2.29 4.14
CA GLY A 100 6.99 -2.83 5.50
C GLY A 100 5.79 -2.44 6.35
N ARG A 101 5.05 -1.40 5.94
CA ARG A 101 3.82 -0.92 6.56
C ARG A 101 2.54 -1.52 5.96
N SER A 102 2.67 -2.31 4.91
CA SER A 102 1.52 -2.95 4.25
C SER A 102 0.94 -4.05 5.13
N ALA A 103 -0.39 -4.22 5.07
CA ALA A 103 -1.06 -5.33 5.74
C ALA A 103 -0.58 -6.67 5.16
N GLU A 104 -0.33 -6.71 3.85
CA GLU A 104 0.20 -7.85 3.10
C GLU A 104 1.53 -8.32 3.69
N TYR A 105 2.49 -7.41 3.87
CA TYR A 105 3.77 -7.76 4.50
C TYR A 105 3.58 -8.30 5.91
N GLY A 106 2.71 -7.68 6.71
CA GLY A 106 2.38 -8.14 8.05
C GLY A 106 1.84 -9.58 8.08
N VAL A 107 1.00 -9.95 7.11
CA VAL A 107 0.49 -11.32 6.96
C VAL A 107 1.57 -12.26 6.44
N ILE A 108 2.32 -11.86 5.42
CA ILE A 108 3.41 -12.65 4.83
C ILE A 108 4.46 -12.99 5.89
N GLN A 109 4.85 -12.04 6.74
CA GLN A 109 5.80 -12.29 7.85
C GLN A 109 5.28 -13.32 8.84
N LYS A 110 3.98 -13.27 9.18
CA LYS A 110 3.37 -14.25 10.09
C LYS A 110 3.36 -15.65 9.49
N ILE A 111 3.11 -15.77 8.17
CA ILE A 111 3.12 -17.05 7.47
C ILE A 111 4.54 -17.58 7.27
N ALA A 112 5.49 -16.71 6.90
CA ALA A 112 6.89 -17.04 6.64
C ALA A 112 7.73 -17.27 7.91
N GLY A 113 7.11 -17.33 9.08
CA GLY A 113 7.78 -17.67 10.35
C GLY A 113 8.50 -19.03 10.30
N PRO A 114 9.10 -19.50 11.42
CA PRO A 114 9.96 -20.67 11.41
C PRO A 114 9.32 -21.90 10.75
N GLY A 115 9.84 -22.31 9.59
CA GLY A 115 9.36 -23.45 8.81
C GLY A 115 8.18 -23.19 7.86
N GLY A 116 7.68 -21.96 7.80
CA GLY A 116 6.59 -21.56 6.93
C GLY A 116 6.98 -21.48 5.45
N GLN A 117 6.07 -21.87 4.57
CA GLN A 117 6.21 -21.74 3.12
C GLN A 117 5.19 -20.75 2.59
N LEU A 118 5.64 -19.91 1.65
CA LEU A 118 4.79 -18.91 0.99
C LEU A 118 4.16 -19.41 -0.31
N ASP A 119 4.57 -20.58 -0.79
CA ASP A 119 4.03 -21.16 -2.01
C ASP A 119 2.56 -21.55 -1.83
N GLY A 120 1.72 -21.15 -2.78
CA GLY A 120 0.29 -21.38 -2.75
C GLY A 120 -0.52 -20.50 -1.80
N VAL A 121 0.11 -19.59 -1.04
CA VAL A 121 -0.58 -18.62 -0.18
C VAL A 121 -1.41 -17.68 -1.04
N VAL A 122 -2.67 -17.47 -0.63
CA VAL A 122 -3.57 -16.50 -1.24
C VAL A 122 -3.98 -15.50 -0.16
N LEU A 123 -3.65 -14.23 -0.36
CA LEU A 123 -4.16 -13.15 0.49
C LEU A 123 -5.51 -12.69 -0.05
N THR A 124 -6.45 -12.38 0.84
CA THR A 124 -7.74 -11.78 0.47
C THR A 124 -7.56 -10.34 0.00
N GLU A 125 -8.63 -9.76 -0.55
CA GLU A 125 -8.72 -8.35 -0.91
C GLU A 125 -8.32 -7.47 0.30
N PRO A 126 -7.46 -6.45 0.12
CA PRO A 126 -7.19 -5.50 1.16
C PRO A 126 -8.42 -4.63 1.40
N LEU A 127 -8.67 -4.32 2.68
CA LEU A 127 -9.69 -3.36 3.10
C LEU A 127 -9.03 -2.00 3.29
N LEU A 128 -9.48 -1.02 2.52
CA LEU A 128 -9.03 0.36 2.55
C LEU A 128 -10.12 1.26 3.12
N MET A 129 -9.71 2.39 3.66
CA MET A 129 -10.63 3.41 4.17
C MET A 129 -10.76 4.52 3.14
N SER A 130 -11.98 4.95 2.82
CA SER A 130 -12.18 6.18 2.05
C SER A 130 -11.61 7.37 2.82
N PHE A 131 -11.32 8.46 2.12
CA PHE A 131 -11.01 9.73 2.78
C PHE A 131 -12.32 10.24 3.39
N GLY A 132 -12.39 10.30 4.72
CA GLY A 132 -13.55 10.84 5.42
C GLY A 132 -13.58 12.36 5.33
N ASP A 133 -14.74 12.93 5.06
CA ASP A 133 -14.96 14.39 5.08
C ASP A 133 -15.10 14.86 6.54
N ASN A 134 -14.00 14.91 7.30
CA ASN A 134 -14.02 15.44 8.66
C ASN A 134 -13.04 16.61 8.84
N GLU A 135 -13.04 17.59 7.93
CA GLU A 135 -12.37 18.90 8.12
C GLU A 135 -13.07 20.09 7.42
N ALA A 136 -14.39 20.03 7.18
CA ALA A 136 -15.13 21.18 6.58
C ALA A 136 -16.12 21.88 7.52
N ASP A 137 -16.28 21.42 8.77
CA ASP A 137 -17.23 22.01 9.72
C ASP A 137 -16.59 22.23 11.10
N GLN A 138 -15.65 23.18 11.16
CA GLN A 138 -15.39 23.91 12.40
C GLN A 138 -15.90 25.34 12.22
N PRO A 139 -16.89 25.79 13.03
CA PRO A 139 -17.53 27.10 12.88
C PRO A 139 -16.61 28.28 13.23
#